data_AF-A0A353Z118-F1
#
_entry.id   AF-A0A353Z118-F1
#
_cell.length_a   1.000
_cell.length_b   1.000
_cell.length_c   1.000
_cell.angle_alpha   90.00
_cell.angle_beta   90.00
_cell.angle_gamma   90.00
#
_symmetry.space_group_name_H-M   'P 1'
#
loop_
_entity.id
_entity.type
_entity.pdbx_description
1 polymer ?
#
loop_
_entity_poly.entity_id
_entity_poly.type
_entity_poly.pdbx_seq_one_letter_code
_entity_poly.pdbx_strand_id
1 'polypeptide(L)'
;MVSKLLLAAEEYFFRSVEEGVDADTMGQLKNHYYEIKAGIGLYKSPELYGAFPTDAYSHTPGNAGVKQPGMTGQVKEDVISRMGELGVIVVDGKITFNTSLLNKNEFLKKSKDFEFIALSGNKEVLPLQPSQLGFTICQVPVVYTLGNEERISIYFHNNKVETLDGLVISEDLSQSIFRRQGDVVRIEISIKE
;
A
#
# COMPACT_ATOMS: atom_id res chain seq x y z
N MET A 1 -13.13 1.41 15.65
CA MET A 1 -13.85 2.58 15.09
C MET A 1 -12.89 3.59 14.48
N VAL A 2 -11.76 3.89 15.14
CA VAL A 2 -10.73 4.79 14.59
C VAL A 2 -10.22 4.35 13.21
N SER A 3 -9.95 3.06 12.98
CA SER A 3 -9.55 2.61 11.63
C SER A 3 -10.64 2.73 10.56
N LYS A 4 -11.94 2.77 10.93
CA LYS A 4 -12.99 3.12 9.97
C LYS A 4 -12.95 4.61 9.63
N LEU A 5 -12.62 5.47 10.60
CA LEU A 5 -12.40 6.89 10.36
C LEU A 5 -11.16 7.11 9.48
N LEU A 6 -10.08 6.33 9.68
CA LEU A 6 -8.90 6.36 8.81
C LEU A 6 -9.28 6.04 7.36
N LEU A 7 -9.99 4.93 7.14
CA LEU A 7 -10.47 4.53 5.82
C LEU A 7 -11.39 5.59 5.21
N ALA A 8 -12.33 6.15 5.98
CA ALA A 8 -13.20 7.21 5.47
C ALA A 8 -12.39 8.47 5.07
N ALA A 9 -11.40 8.86 5.88
CA ALA A 9 -10.53 10.00 5.55
C ALA A 9 -9.73 9.75 4.26
N GLU A 10 -9.30 8.51 4.01
CA GLU A 10 -8.67 8.09 2.76
C GLU A 10 -9.61 8.21 1.56
N GLU A 11 -10.83 7.68 1.66
CA GLU A 11 -11.84 7.76 0.61
C GLU A 11 -12.18 9.21 0.26
N TYR A 12 -12.33 10.08 1.27
CA TYR A 12 -12.54 11.51 1.06
C TYR A 12 -11.32 12.20 0.43
N PHE A 13 -10.10 11.81 0.79
CA PHE A 13 -8.90 12.33 0.17
C PHE A 13 -8.89 12.01 -1.34
N PHE A 14 -9.08 10.75 -1.72
CA PHE A 14 -9.05 10.36 -3.14
C PHE A 14 -10.20 10.97 -3.93
N ARG A 15 -11.40 11.04 -3.36
CA ARG A 15 -12.51 11.76 -3.98
C ARG A 15 -12.18 13.24 -4.23
N SER A 16 -11.50 13.89 -3.29
CA SER A 16 -11.11 15.30 -3.43
C SER A 16 -10.04 15.50 -4.53
N VAL A 17 -9.17 14.50 -4.76
CA VAL A 17 -8.26 14.49 -5.91
C VAL A 17 -9.05 14.48 -7.22
N GLU A 18 -10.06 13.60 -7.33
CA GLU A 18 -10.89 13.47 -8.53
C GLU A 18 -11.74 14.73 -8.80
N GLU A 19 -12.25 15.37 -7.74
CA GLU A 19 -13.04 16.61 -7.82
C GLU A 19 -12.16 17.85 -8.07
N GLY A 20 -10.83 17.72 -8.08
CA GLY A 20 -9.92 18.84 -8.35
C GLY A 20 -9.91 19.90 -7.26
N VAL A 21 -10.09 19.48 -6.00
CA VAL A 21 -10.05 20.36 -4.82
C VAL A 21 -8.68 21.06 -4.70
N ASP A 22 -8.68 22.29 -4.17
CA ASP A 22 -7.48 23.11 -4.07
C ASP A 22 -6.38 22.50 -3.17
N ALA A 23 -5.13 22.90 -3.42
CA ALA A 23 -3.96 22.31 -2.78
C ALA A 23 -3.94 22.49 -1.25
N ASP A 24 -4.48 23.59 -0.72
CA ASP A 24 -4.49 23.85 0.72
C ASP A 24 -5.45 22.89 1.42
N THR A 25 -6.66 22.74 0.88
CA THR A 25 -7.65 21.77 1.38
C THR A 25 -7.13 20.34 1.24
N MET A 26 -6.51 19.99 0.11
CA MET A 26 -5.89 18.67 -0.09
C MET A 26 -4.80 18.38 0.94
N GLY A 27 -3.97 19.38 1.27
CA GLY A 27 -2.94 19.28 2.31
C GLY A 27 -3.53 19.01 3.69
N GLN A 28 -4.63 19.68 4.04
CA GLN A 28 -5.32 19.47 5.32
C GLN A 28 -5.93 18.07 5.44
N LEU A 29 -6.57 17.56 4.37
CA LEU A 29 -7.11 16.21 4.33
C LEU A 29 -6.00 15.15 4.51
N LYS A 30 -4.87 15.34 3.82
CA LYS A 30 -3.68 14.48 3.98
C LYS A 30 -3.13 14.51 5.41
N ASN A 31 -3.10 15.68 6.04
CA ASN A 31 -2.65 15.80 7.43
C ASN A 31 -3.58 15.05 8.39
N HIS A 32 -4.90 15.23 8.26
CA HIS A 32 -5.87 14.49 9.08
C HIS A 32 -5.72 12.98 8.91
N TYR A 33 -5.55 12.50 7.68
CA TYR A 33 -5.30 11.08 7.41
C TYR A 33 -4.10 10.55 8.21
N TYR A 34 -2.94 11.20 8.10
CA TYR A 34 -1.73 10.75 8.80
C TYR A 34 -1.77 10.97 10.31
N GLU A 35 -2.48 11.99 10.81
CA GLU A 35 -2.70 12.19 12.25
C GLU A 35 -3.56 11.07 12.83
N ILE A 36 -4.64 10.68 12.15
CA ILE A 36 -5.47 9.53 12.54
C ILE A 36 -4.61 8.25 12.55
N LYS A 37 -3.81 8.02 11.50
CA LYS A 37 -2.90 6.87 11.41
C LYS A 37 -1.88 6.85 12.56
N ALA A 38 -1.27 8.00 12.87
CA ALA A 38 -0.36 8.13 14.00
C ALA A 38 -1.07 7.83 15.34
N GLY A 39 -2.35 8.19 15.45
CA GLY A 39 -3.23 7.88 16.56
C GLY A 39 -3.43 6.37 16.81
N ILE A 40 -3.51 5.55 15.75
CA ILE A 40 -3.60 4.08 15.86
C ILE A 40 -2.42 3.52 16.65
N GLY A 41 -1.22 4.06 16.42
CA GLY A 41 -0.13 3.92 17.38
C GLY A 41 1.00 2.95 17.02
N LEU A 42 1.12 2.53 15.77
CA LEU A 42 2.21 1.66 15.30
C LEU A 42 3.61 2.17 15.70
N TYR A 43 3.79 3.48 15.77
CA TYR A 43 5.07 4.13 16.09
C TYR A 43 5.15 4.66 17.54
N LYS A 44 4.18 4.34 18.41
CA LYS A 44 4.25 4.71 19.84
C LYS A 44 5.28 3.84 20.55
N SER A 45 5.83 4.33 21.66
CA SER A 45 6.65 3.48 22.53
C SER A 45 5.79 2.35 23.13
N PRO A 46 6.36 1.17 23.40
CA PRO A 46 5.63 0.09 24.07
C PRO A 46 5.03 0.50 25.42
N GLU A 47 5.69 1.42 26.14
CA GLU A 47 5.18 1.98 27.40
C GLU A 47 3.89 2.80 27.19
N LEU A 48 3.88 3.70 26.20
CA LEU A 48 2.70 4.51 25.89
C LEU A 48 1.56 3.68 25.27
N TYR A 49 1.90 2.69 24.42
CA TYR A 49 0.92 1.77 23.84
C TYR A 49 0.36 0.79 24.88
N GLY A 50 1.23 0.33 25.79
CA GLY A 50 0.97 -0.66 26.83
C GLY A 50 1.05 -2.11 26.36
N ALA A 51 1.63 -2.36 25.19
CA ALA A 51 1.94 -3.67 24.62
C ALA A 51 2.90 -3.53 23.43
N PHE A 52 3.09 -4.60 22.63
CA PHE A 52 3.77 -4.51 21.34
C PHE A 52 2.93 -3.69 20.34
N PRO A 53 3.42 -2.53 19.84
CA PRO A 53 2.65 -1.66 18.94
C PRO A 53 2.29 -2.25 17.58
N THR A 54 2.95 -3.35 17.20
CA THR A 54 2.67 -4.11 15.97
C THR A 54 1.46 -5.02 16.09
N ASP A 55 1.00 -5.30 17.31
CA ASP A 55 -0.17 -6.14 17.55
C ASP A 55 -1.43 -5.28 17.66
N ALA A 56 -2.51 -5.73 17.02
CA ALA A 56 -3.80 -5.05 17.10
C ALA A 56 -4.55 -5.40 18.39
N TYR A 57 -5.27 -4.42 18.94
CA TYR A 57 -6.05 -4.53 20.18
C TYR A 57 -7.40 -3.85 20.01
N SER A 58 -8.41 -4.26 20.78
CA SER A 58 -9.78 -3.79 20.56
C SER A 58 -10.05 -2.39 21.12
N HIS A 59 -9.44 -2.03 22.25
CA HIS A 59 -9.63 -0.71 22.88
C HIS A 59 -8.48 -0.32 23.83
N THR A 60 -8.39 0.97 24.15
CA THR A 60 -7.47 1.53 25.15
C THR A 60 -8.29 2.36 26.14
N PRO A 61 -8.52 1.90 27.38
CA PRO A 61 -9.24 2.66 28.39
C PRO A 61 -8.38 3.81 28.92
N GLY A 62 -8.98 4.88 29.44
CA GLY A 62 -8.26 6.09 29.85
C GLY A 62 -7.23 5.90 30.98
N ASN A 63 -7.28 4.79 31.71
CA ASN A 63 -6.41 4.49 32.85
C ASN A 63 -5.45 3.30 32.61
N ALA A 64 -5.35 2.78 31.38
CA ALA A 64 -4.44 1.68 31.08
C ALA A 64 -4.00 1.69 29.60
N GLY A 65 -3.03 0.85 29.27
CA GLY A 65 -2.70 0.52 27.89
C GLY A 65 -3.76 -0.31 27.18
N VAL A 66 -3.49 -0.65 25.92
CA VAL A 66 -4.35 -1.44 25.04
C VAL A 66 -4.84 -2.76 25.67
N LYS A 67 -6.05 -3.20 25.26
CA LYS A 67 -6.75 -4.40 25.78
C LYS A 67 -7.37 -5.24 24.66
N GLN A 68 -7.57 -6.53 24.93
CA GLN A 68 -8.14 -7.54 24.03
C GLN A 68 -7.35 -7.72 22.72
N PRO A 69 -6.25 -8.50 22.75
CA PRO A 69 -5.35 -8.68 21.60
C PRO A 69 -5.98 -9.47 20.46
N GLY A 70 -5.51 -9.21 19.25
CA GLY A 70 -5.63 -10.10 18.10
C GLY A 70 -6.85 -9.84 17.23
N MET A 71 -7.90 -10.64 17.39
CA MET A 71 -9.00 -10.79 16.42
C MET A 71 -10.03 -9.63 16.45
N THR A 72 -9.56 -8.39 16.41
CA THR A 72 -10.39 -7.18 16.26
C THR A 72 -10.68 -6.90 14.79
N GLY A 73 -11.87 -6.38 14.47
CA GLY A 73 -12.21 -5.92 13.13
C GLY A 73 -11.38 -4.73 12.63
N GLN A 74 -10.55 -4.12 13.49
CA GLN A 74 -9.58 -3.09 13.13
C GLN A 74 -8.70 -3.51 11.95
N VAL A 75 -8.20 -4.75 11.97
CA VAL A 75 -7.19 -5.23 11.00
C VAL A 75 -7.71 -5.22 9.56
N LYS A 76 -9.01 -5.47 9.35
CA LYS A 76 -9.63 -5.41 8.02
C LYS A 76 -9.59 -4.00 7.45
N GLU A 77 -9.85 -2.99 8.28
CA GLU A 77 -9.86 -1.59 7.83
C GLU A 77 -8.44 -1.09 7.57
N ASP A 78 -7.47 -1.48 8.41
CA ASP A 78 -6.07 -1.11 8.24
C ASP A 78 -5.45 -1.75 6.98
N VAL A 79 -5.85 -2.98 6.63
CA VAL A 79 -5.42 -3.64 5.38
C VAL A 79 -5.96 -2.91 4.14
N ILE A 80 -7.23 -2.52 4.14
CA ILE A 80 -7.83 -1.77 3.04
C ILE A 80 -7.12 -0.40 2.90
N SER A 81 -6.98 0.31 4.02
CA SER A 81 -6.29 1.60 4.04
C SER A 81 -4.86 1.47 3.52
N ARG A 82 -4.13 0.41 3.91
CA ARG A 82 -2.77 0.21 3.42
C ARG A 82 -2.69 0.01 1.90
N MET A 83 -3.68 -0.64 1.29
CA MET A 83 -3.72 -0.78 -0.17
C MET A 83 -3.99 0.57 -0.85
N GLY A 84 -4.87 1.40 -0.26
CA GLY A 84 -5.08 2.78 -0.69
C GLY A 84 -3.82 3.65 -0.58
N GLU A 85 -3.07 3.58 0.52
CA GLU A 85 -1.79 4.29 0.67
C GLU A 85 -0.73 3.89 -0.35
N LEU A 86 -0.66 2.59 -0.65
CA LEU A 86 0.19 2.06 -1.71
C LEU A 86 -0.29 2.50 -3.10
N GLY A 87 -1.47 3.09 -3.19
CA GLY A 87 -2.07 3.62 -4.41
C GLY A 87 -2.83 2.58 -5.22
N VAL A 88 -3.07 1.38 -4.69
CA VAL A 88 -3.72 0.30 -5.43
C VAL A 88 -5.23 0.51 -5.46
N ILE A 89 -5.74 1.01 -6.58
CA ILE A 89 -7.16 1.29 -6.80
C ILE A 89 -7.64 0.49 -8.01
N VAL A 90 -8.88 -0.01 -7.98
CA VAL A 90 -9.49 -0.67 -9.13
C VAL A 90 -10.62 0.20 -9.67
N VAL A 91 -10.46 0.69 -10.89
CA VAL A 91 -11.45 1.54 -11.59
C VAL A 91 -11.74 0.91 -12.95
N ASP A 92 -13.01 0.68 -13.27
CA ASP A 92 -13.45 0.08 -14.54
C ASP A 92 -12.69 -1.21 -14.90
N GLY A 93 -12.47 -2.08 -13.91
CA GLY A 93 -11.77 -3.35 -14.09
C GLY A 93 -10.25 -3.26 -14.26
N LYS A 94 -9.66 -2.06 -14.14
CA LYS A 94 -8.23 -1.79 -14.30
C LYS A 94 -7.56 -1.54 -12.95
N ILE A 95 -6.37 -2.10 -12.76
CA ILE A 95 -5.51 -1.73 -11.62
C ILE A 95 -4.85 -0.39 -11.95
N THR A 96 -5.10 0.60 -11.11
CA THR A 96 -4.52 1.94 -11.19
C THR A 96 -3.67 2.17 -9.95
N PHE A 97 -2.50 2.80 -10.14
CA PHE A 97 -1.58 3.15 -9.07
C PHE A 97 -1.61 4.65 -8.81
N ASN A 98 -2.45 5.12 -7.88
CA ASN A 98 -2.52 6.52 -7.46
C ASN A 98 -1.68 6.73 -6.18
N THR A 99 -0.41 7.12 -6.35
CA THR A 99 0.54 7.24 -5.23
C THR A 99 0.43 8.56 -4.46
N SER A 100 -0.68 9.29 -4.55
CA SER A 100 -0.84 10.62 -3.93
C SER A 100 -0.77 10.61 -2.39
N LEU A 101 -1.11 9.48 -1.76
CA LEU A 101 -0.96 9.22 -0.32
C LEU A 101 0.27 8.39 0.05
N LEU A 102 1.11 8.01 -0.92
CA LEU A 102 2.31 7.23 -0.63
C LEU A 102 3.34 8.11 0.10
N ASN A 103 3.83 7.61 1.24
CA ASN A 103 4.88 8.30 1.99
C ASN A 103 6.26 7.93 1.44
N LYS A 104 6.95 8.90 0.83
CA LYS A 104 8.28 8.71 0.23
C LYS A 104 9.36 8.28 1.24
N ASN A 105 9.14 8.49 2.55
CA ASN A 105 10.04 7.99 3.60
C ASN A 105 9.99 6.45 3.79
N GLU A 106 9.02 5.76 3.17
CA GLU A 106 8.91 4.30 3.24
C GLU A 106 9.87 3.57 2.29
N PHE A 107 10.49 4.29 1.35
CA PHE A 107 11.45 3.72 0.42
C PHE A 107 12.77 3.37 1.10
N LEU A 108 13.40 2.29 0.63
CA LEU A 108 14.63 1.79 1.21
C LEU A 108 15.79 2.77 1.06
N LYS A 109 16.58 2.93 2.12
CA LYS A 109 17.85 3.69 2.09
C LYS A 109 19.06 2.81 1.74
N LYS A 110 18.89 1.50 1.76
CA LYS A 110 19.92 0.49 1.49
C LYS A 110 19.27 -0.75 0.89
N SER A 111 20.02 -1.51 0.10
CA SER A 111 19.51 -2.73 -0.50
C SER A 111 19.03 -3.73 0.55
N LYS A 112 17.96 -4.47 0.22
CA LYS A 112 17.35 -5.48 1.10
C LYS A 112 16.66 -6.54 0.26
N ASP A 113 16.76 -7.79 0.71
CA ASP A 113 16.03 -8.89 0.10
C ASP A 113 14.53 -8.83 0.46
N PHE A 114 13.68 -8.90 -0.56
CA PHE A 114 12.24 -9.05 -0.43
C PHE A 114 11.87 -10.52 -0.61
N GLU A 115 11.60 -11.19 0.51
CA GLU A 115 11.14 -12.57 0.54
C GLU A 115 9.61 -12.62 0.42
N PHE A 116 9.09 -13.44 -0.47
CA PHE A 116 7.65 -13.63 -0.66
C PHE A 116 7.32 -15.07 -1.07
N ILE A 117 6.03 -15.42 -1.04
CA ILE A 117 5.52 -16.70 -1.54
C ILE A 117 4.92 -16.45 -2.92
N ALA A 118 5.51 -17.01 -3.98
CA ALA A 118 4.98 -16.90 -5.34
C ALA A 118 3.69 -17.72 -5.53
N LEU A 119 2.94 -17.48 -6.60
CA LEU A 119 1.71 -18.24 -6.91
C LEU A 119 1.93 -19.76 -7.02
N SER A 120 3.15 -20.19 -7.32
CA SER A 120 3.58 -21.59 -7.32
C SER A 120 3.60 -22.22 -5.91
N GLY A 121 3.52 -21.41 -4.85
CA GLY A 121 3.71 -21.82 -3.45
C GLY A 121 5.17 -21.80 -3.00
N ASN A 122 6.12 -21.51 -3.89
CA ASN A 122 7.54 -21.46 -3.57
C ASN A 122 7.91 -20.16 -2.85
N LYS A 123 8.91 -20.27 -1.96
CA LYS A 123 9.60 -19.09 -1.42
C LYS A 123 10.53 -18.54 -2.47
N GLU A 124 10.38 -17.26 -2.78
CA GLU A 124 11.22 -16.54 -3.73
C GLU A 124 11.78 -15.28 -3.08
N VAL A 125 12.88 -14.80 -3.63
CA VAL A 125 13.62 -13.64 -3.13
C VAL A 125 13.87 -12.68 -4.27
N LEU A 126 13.50 -11.41 -4.08
CA LEU A 126 13.77 -10.33 -5.00
C LEU A 126 14.65 -9.26 -4.32
N PRO A 127 15.89 -9.03 -4.79
CA PRO A 127 16.74 -8.00 -4.19
C PRO A 127 16.21 -6.61 -4.55
N LEU A 128 15.84 -5.82 -3.52
CA LEU A 128 15.48 -4.42 -3.68
C LEU A 128 16.70 -3.53 -3.47
N GLN A 129 16.78 -2.46 -4.24
CA GLN A 129 17.82 -1.44 -4.19
C GLN A 129 17.37 -0.22 -3.36
N PRO A 130 18.28 0.72 -3.03
CA PRO A 130 17.89 2.01 -2.49
C PRO A 130 16.85 2.69 -3.40
N SER A 131 15.96 3.47 -2.80
CA SER A 131 14.82 4.11 -3.48
C SER A 131 13.79 3.14 -4.05
N GLN A 132 13.75 1.89 -3.55
CA GLN A 132 12.70 0.92 -3.87
C GLN A 132 11.85 0.53 -2.66
N LEU A 133 10.62 0.09 -2.94
CA LEU A 133 9.66 -0.49 -2.00
C LEU A 133 8.98 -1.70 -2.65
N GLY A 134 8.89 -2.83 -1.95
CA GLY A 134 8.26 -4.05 -2.45
C GLY A 134 7.02 -4.46 -1.65
N PHE A 135 5.99 -4.94 -2.34
CA PHE A 135 4.78 -5.52 -1.76
C PHE A 135 4.16 -6.55 -2.74
N THR A 136 2.97 -7.08 -2.44
CA THR A 136 2.27 -7.99 -3.37
C THR A 136 0.81 -7.60 -3.56
N ILE A 137 0.27 -7.87 -4.75
CA ILE A 137 -1.16 -7.79 -5.07
C ILE A 137 -1.54 -9.12 -5.71
N CYS A 138 -2.56 -9.79 -5.19
CA CYS A 138 -2.94 -11.13 -5.64
C CYS A 138 -1.75 -12.09 -5.72
N GLN A 139 -0.77 -11.92 -4.83
CA GLN A 139 0.48 -12.69 -4.74
C GLN A 139 1.48 -12.49 -5.89
N VAL A 140 1.24 -11.51 -6.76
CA VAL A 140 2.22 -10.98 -7.71
C VAL A 140 3.08 -9.93 -7.01
N PRO A 141 4.42 -10.04 -7.00
CA PRO A 141 5.29 -9.03 -6.42
C PRO A 141 5.25 -7.73 -7.23
N VAL A 142 5.08 -6.62 -6.52
CA VAL A 142 5.10 -5.25 -7.06
C VAL A 142 6.30 -4.53 -6.45
N VAL A 143 7.12 -3.90 -7.28
CA VAL A 143 8.24 -3.06 -6.86
C VAL A 143 8.03 -1.64 -7.34
N TYR A 144 7.97 -0.69 -6.41
CA TYR A 144 8.05 0.72 -6.72
C TYR A 144 9.50 1.18 -6.72
N THR A 145 9.84 2.06 -7.64
CA THR A 145 11.13 2.75 -7.74
C THR A 145 10.88 4.24 -7.89
N LEU A 146 11.50 5.07 -7.05
CA LEU A 146 11.50 6.52 -7.27
C LEU A 146 12.36 6.86 -8.49
N GLY A 147 11.81 7.65 -9.40
CA GLY A 147 12.46 8.03 -10.65
C GLY A 147 11.91 9.34 -11.22
N ASN A 148 12.20 9.58 -12.51
CA ASN A 148 11.82 10.82 -13.20
C ASN A 148 10.55 10.69 -14.05
N GLU A 149 10.09 9.46 -14.28
CA GLU A 149 8.98 9.15 -15.16
C GLU A 149 8.03 8.15 -14.52
N GLU A 150 6.77 8.20 -14.96
CA GLU A 150 5.73 7.25 -14.56
C GLU A 150 5.63 6.16 -15.62
N ARG A 151 5.92 4.92 -15.22
CA ARG A 151 5.94 3.77 -16.13
C ARG A 151 5.69 2.49 -15.36
N ILE A 152 4.99 1.56 -15.99
CA ILE A 152 4.85 0.18 -15.51
C ILE A 152 5.61 -0.76 -16.44
N SER A 153 6.38 -1.70 -15.86
CA SER A 153 6.99 -2.83 -16.54
C SER A 153 6.41 -4.14 -15.98
N ILE A 154 5.74 -4.89 -16.83
CA ILE A 154 5.09 -6.16 -16.50
C ILE A 154 5.97 -7.29 -17.00
N TYR A 155 6.43 -8.14 -16.08
CA TYR A 155 7.24 -9.31 -16.38
C TYR A 155 6.35 -10.55 -16.41
N PHE A 156 6.43 -11.29 -17.51
CA PHE A 156 5.67 -12.51 -17.72
C PHE A 156 6.51 -13.76 -17.46
N HIS A 157 5.85 -14.87 -17.13
CA HIS A 157 6.50 -16.18 -16.89
C HIS A 157 7.34 -16.68 -18.08
N ASN A 158 7.04 -16.25 -19.31
CA ASN A 158 7.77 -16.59 -20.52
C ASN A 158 8.96 -15.65 -20.80
N ASN A 159 9.38 -14.84 -19.81
CA ASN A 159 10.43 -13.82 -19.89
C ASN A 159 10.12 -12.63 -20.82
N LYS A 160 8.89 -12.52 -21.35
CA LYS A 160 8.45 -11.28 -22.01
C LYS A 160 8.36 -10.16 -20.98
N VAL A 161 8.69 -8.95 -21.40
CA VAL A 161 8.42 -7.72 -20.66
C VAL A 161 7.52 -6.84 -21.51
N GLU A 162 6.49 -6.29 -20.89
CA GLU A 162 5.62 -5.29 -21.50
C GLU A 162 5.73 -3.99 -20.71
N THR A 163 5.91 -2.89 -21.42
CA THR A 163 6.05 -1.56 -20.83
C THR A 163 4.83 -0.72 -21.16
N LEU A 164 4.24 -0.11 -20.15
CA LEU A 164 3.08 0.78 -20.25
C LEU A 164 3.50 2.18 -19.79
N ASP A 165 3.10 3.19 -20.55
CA ASP A 165 3.22 4.58 -20.12
C ASP A 165 2.14 4.89 -19.07
N GLY A 166 2.51 5.65 -18.04
CA GLY A 166 1.62 5.99 -16.94
C GLY A 166 1.49 4.89 -15.89
N LEU A 167 0.41 4.94 -15.11
CA LEU A 167 0.22 4.17 -13.87
C LEU A 167 -1.06 3.30 -13.89
N VAL A 168 -1.45 2.82 -15.08
CA VAL A 168 -2.67 2.00 -15.26
C VAL A 168 -2.34 0.71 -16.00
N ILE A 169 -2.76 -0.42 -15.44
CA ILE A 169 -2.73 -1.73 -16.09
C ILE A 169 -4.05 -1.93 -16.85
N SER A 170 -3.98 -2.46 -18.08
CA SER A 170 -5.16 -2.74 -18.89
C SER A 170 -6.14 -3.70 -18.19
N GLU A 171 -7.40 -3.71 -18.63
CA GLU A 171 -8.44 -4.57 -18.05
C GLU A 171 -8.06 -6.05 -18.18
N ASP A 172 -7.61 -6.49 -19.36
CA ASP A 172 -7.21 -7.88 -19.61
C ASP A 172 -6.10 -8.35 -18.67
N LEU A 173 -5.05 -7.54 -18.50
CA LEU A 173 -3.93 -7.85 -17.61
C LEU A 173 -4.35 -7.80 -16.14
N SER A 174 -5.21 -6.85 -15.78
CA SER A 174 -5.79 -6.75 -14.43
C SER A 174 -6.61 -8.00 -14.10
N GLN A 175 -7.44 -8.48 -15.03
CA GLN A 175 -8.19 -9.73 -14.88
C GLN A 175 -7.29 -10.95 -14.72
N SER A 176 -6.18 -11.03 -15.46
CA SER A 176 -5.18 -12.10 -15.31
C SER A 176 -4.58 -12.12 -13.90
N ILE A 177 -4.25 -10.94 -13.34
CA ILE A 177 -3.75 -10.77 -11.98
C ILE A 177 -4.82 -11.15 -10.95
N PHE A 178 -6.06 -10.65 -11.08
CA PHE A 178 -7.16 -10.94 -10.16
C PHE A 178 -7.46 -12.44 -10.08
N ARG A 179 -7.43 -13.11 -11.23
CA ARG A 179 -7.69 -14.55 -11.37
C ARG A 179 -6.48 -15.42 -11.04
N ARG A 180 -5.32 -14.82 -10.74
CA ARG A 180 -4.09 -15.53 -10.36
C ARG A 180 -3.68 -16.56 -11.41
N GLN A 181 -3.77 -16.20 -12.69
CA GLN A 181 -3.48 -17.13 -13.79
C GLN A 181 -2.00 -17.55 -13.86
N GLY A 182 -1.10 -16.77 -13.26
CA GLY A 182 0.34 -17.04 -13.25
C GLY A 182 1.09 -16.50 -14.46
N ASP A 183 0.41 -15.83 -15.39
CA ASP A 183 1.05 -15.24 -16.56
C ASP A 183 1.98 -14.10 -16.18
N VAL A 184 1.52 -13.21 -15.29
CA VAL A 184 2.29 -12.09 -14.73
C VAL A 184 3.02 -12.57 -13.46
N VAL A 185 4.35 -12.47 -13.47
CA VAL A 185 5.21 -12.92 -12.37
C VAL A 185 5.82 -11.78 -11.56
N ARG A 186 5.87 -10.57 -12.11
CA ARG A 186 6.34 -9.37 -11.40
C ARG A 186 5.84 -8.10 -12.09
N ILE A 187 5.56 -7.08 -11.28
CA ILE A 187 5.24 -5.73 -11.73
C ILE A 187 6.28 -4.77 -11.15
N GLU A 188 6.93 -3.98 -12.01
CA GLU A 188 7.83 -2.91 -11.57
C GLU A 188 7.24 -1.58 -12.00
N ILE A 189 7.24 -0.60 -11.11
CA ILE A 189 6.62 0.71 -11.34
C ILE A 189 7.63 1.80 -11.01
N SER A 190 7.93 2.64 -11.98
CA SER A 190 8.63 3.90 -11.76
C SER A 190 7.60 4.96 -11.40
N ILE A 191 7.81 5.67 -10.31
CA ILE A 191 6.97 6.78 -9.87
C ILE A 191 7.82 8.04 -9.74
N LYS A 192 7.23 9.20 -10.01
CA LYS A 192 7.93 10.48 -9.88
C LYS A 192 8.23 10.80 -8.41
N GLU A 193 9.45 11.30 -8.17
CA GLU A 193 9.84 11.93 -6.90
C GLU A 193 9.10 13.24 -6.63
#